data_AF-A0A552V9T5-F1
#
_entry.id   AF-A0A552V9T5-F1
#
_cell.length_a   1.000
_cell.length_b   1.000
_cell.length_c   1.000
_cell.angle_alpha   90.00
_cell.angle_beta   90.00
_cell.angle_gamma   90.00
#
_symmetry.space_group_name_H-M   'P 1'
#
loop_
_entity.id
_entity.type
_entity.pdbx_description
1 polymer ?
#
loop_
_entity_poly.entity_id
_entity_poly.type
_entity_poly.pdbx_seq_one_letter_code
_entity_poly.pdbx_strand_id
1 'polypeptide(L)'
;MVAMGMPAGTPFTLSCILLPCLIVYFLPRTSAIGAILLTGYMGGAIVAHWRVGEAFAHCIAVILLLWTGLCLRDTAIWQSVNPFRTR
;
A
#
# COMPACT_ATOMS: atom_id res chain seq x y z
N MET A 1 -11.54 1.19 16.35
CA MET A 1 -10.48 0.43 17.05
C MET A 1 -10.95 -0.18 18.36
N VAL A 2 -11.77 0.51 19.17
CA VAL A 2 -12.43 -0.08 20.36
C VAL A 2 -13.36 -1.26 19.98
N ALA A 3 -14.01 -1.19 18.82
CA ALA A 3 -14.90 -2.25 18.31
C ALA A 3 -14.20 -3.58 17.94
N MET A 4 -12.87 -3.61 17.80
CA MET A 4 -12.13 -4.83 17.41
C MET A 4 -11.53 -5.60 18.60
N GLY A 5 -11.76 -5.15 19.84
CA GLY A 5 -11.14 -5.76 21.04
C GLY A 5 -9.62 -5.66 21.07
N MET A 6 -9.03 -4.74 20.28
CA MET A 6 -7.58 -4.61 20.18
C MET A 6 -7.02 -3.77 21.35
N PRO A 7 -5.82 -4.12 21.87
CA PRO A 7 -5.17 -3.35 22.91
C PRO A 7 -4.99 -1.88 22.51
N ALA A 8 -5.01 -0.95 23.47
CA ALA A 8 -4.89 0.48 23.19
C ALA A 8 -3.58 0.86 22.44
N GLY A 9 -2.54 0.01 22.48
CA GLY A 9 -1.26 0.21 21.79
C GLY A 9 -1.25 -0.16 20.30
N THR A 10 -2.24 -0.87 19.78
CA THR A 10 -2.25 -1.32 18.37
C THR A 10 -2.16 -0.21 17.33
N PRO A 11 -2.87 0.94 17.45
CA PRO A 11 -2.69 2.06 16.51
C PRO A 11 -1.26 2.57 16.44
N PHE A 12 -0.56 2.62 17.58
CA PHE A 12 0.81 3.10 17.64
C PHE A 12 1.75 2.15 16.90
N THR A 13 1.65 0.84 17.15
CA THR A 13 2.44 -0.17 16.46
C THR A 13 2.23 -0.16 14.95
N LEU A 14 0.97 -0.06 14.50
CA LEU A 14 0.65 0.02 13.07
C LEU A 14 1.25 1.27 12.42
N SER A 15 1.23 2.40 13.12
CA SER A 15 1.82 3.65 12.66
C SER A 15 3.35 3.55 12.55
N CYS A 16 4.00 2.90 13.52
CA CYS A 16 5.45 2.63 13.48
C CYS A 16 5.87 1.73 12.31
N ILE A 17 5.00 0.84 11.83
CA ILE A 17 5.26 0.01 10.64
C ILE A 17 4.97 0.78 9.34
N LEU A 18 3.87 1.55 9.32
CA LEU A 18 3.44 2.28 8.13
C LEU A 18 4.39 3.45 7.80
N LEU A 19 4.86 4.19 8.81
CA LEU A 19 5.76 5.34 8.64
C LEU A 19 7.00 5.03 7.80
N PRO A 20 7.83 4.02 8.11
CA PRO A 20 9.00 3.71 7.31
C PRO A 20 8.63 3.25 5.90
N CYS A 21 7.55 2.47 5.73
CA CYS A 21 7.08 2.07 4.40
C CYS A 21 6.72 3.29 3.54
N LEU A 22 6.03 4.27 4.13
CA LEU A 22 5.65 5.51 3.47
C LEU A 22 6.87 6.39 3.13
N ILE A 23 7.84 6.49 4.04
CA ILE A 23 9.09 7.22 3.81
C ILE A 23 9.84 6.61 2.62
N VAL A 24 9.98 5.28 2.60
CA VAL A 24 10.64 4.55 1.49
C VAL A 24 9.91 4.75 0.16
N TYR A 25 8.57 4.81 0.16
CA TYR A 25 7.78 5.13 -1.04
C TYR A 25 7.99 6.56 -1.52
N PHE A 26 8.17 7.51 -0.60
CA PHE A 26 8.32 8.91 -0.95
C PHE A 26 9.64 9.21 -1.69
N LEU A 27 10.70 8.47 -1.35
CA LEU A 27 12.00 8.58 -2.01
C LEU A 27 11.92 8.03 -3.45
N PRO A 28 12.18 8.85 -4.49
CA PRO A 28 11.98 8.45 -5.89
C PRO A 28 12.84 7.23 -6.28
N ARG A 29 14.07 7.15 -5.76
CA ARG A 29 15.00 6.03 -5.99
C ARG A 29 14.54 4.69 -5.41
N THR A 30 13.70 4.69 -4.38
CA THR A 30 13.24 3.47 -3.67
C THR A 30 11.72 3.30 -3.73
N SER A 31 11.05 4.12 -4.54
CA SER A 31 9.59 4.19 -4.62
C SER A 31 8.95 2.84 -4.95
N ALA A 32 9.57 2.04 -5.82
CA ALA A 32 9.13 0.68 -6.12
C ALA A 32 9.15 -0.26 -4.89
N ILE A 33 10.20 -0.20 -4.06
CA ILE A 33 10.29 -1.00 -2.83
C ILE A 33 9.20 -0.54 -1.84
N GLY A 34 9.00 0.76 -1.71
CA GLY A 34 7.95 1.34 -0.88
C GLY A 34 6.54 0.91 -1.32
N ALA A 35 6.28 0.85 -2.63
CA ALA A 35 5.00 0.39 -3.17
C ALA A 35 4.73 -1.08 -2.83
N ILE A 36 5.76 -1.94 -2.92
CA ILE A 36 5.67 -3.36 -2.56
C ILE A 36 5.39 -3.51 -1.04
N LEU A 37 6.14 -2.79 -0.20
CA LEU A 37 5.95 -2.78 1.26
C LEU A 37 4.54 -2.34 1.65
N LEU A 38 4.05 -1.25 1.05
CA LEU A 38 2.70 -0.74 1.29
C LEU A 38 1.61 -1.70 0.78
N THR A 39 1.87 -2.40 -0.32
CA THR A 39 0.96 -3.45 -0.83
C THR A 39 0.86 -4.61 0.18
N GLY A 40 2.00 -5.06 0.73
CA GLY A 40 2.03 -6.07 1.79
C GLY A 40 1.30 -5.62 3.06
N TYR A 41 1.51 -4.38 3.49
CA TYR A 41 0.81 -3.79 4.63
C TYR A 41 -0.72 -3.75 4.39
N MET A 42 -1.15 -3.31 3.21
CA MET A 42 -2.58 -3.27 2.85
C MET A 42 -3.21 -4.66 2.74
N GLY A 43 -2.47 -5.69 2.34
CA GLY A 43 -2.94 -7.08 2.39
C GLY A 43 -3.37 -7.50 3.80
N GLY A 44 -2.58 -7.16 4.82
CA GLY A 44 -2.95 -7.37 6.22
C GLY A 44 -4.17 -6.56 6.65
N ALA A 45 -4.28 -5.31 6.19
CA ALA A 45 -5.45 -4.47 6.45
C ALA A 45 -6.73 -5.04 5.84
N ILE A 46 -6.67 -5.57 4.60
CA ILE A 46 -7.81 -6.22 3.94
C ILE A 46 -8.31 -7.40 4.78
N VAL A 47 -7.41 -8.27 5.25
CA VAL A 47 -7.79 -9.41 6.10
C VAL A 47 -8.43 -8.94 7.42
N ALA A 48 -7.90 -7.89 8.04
CA ALA A 48 -8.46 -7.32 9.27
C ALA A 48 -9.87 -6.75 9.06
N HIS A 49 -10.08 -5.97 7.99
CA HIS A 49 -11.40 -5.44 7.65
C HIS A 49 -12.39 -6.55 7.25
N TRP A 50 -11.95 -7.49 6.44
CA TRP A 50 -12.75 -8.66 6.03
C TRP A 50 -13.22 -9.47 7.23
N ARG A 51 -12.33 -9.73 8.20
CA ARG A 51 -12.65 -10.50 9.40
C ARG A 51 -13.74 -9.86 10.26
N VAL A 52 -13.88 -8.54 10.22
CA VAL A 52 -14.85 -7.76 10.99
C VAL A 52 -16.12 -7.45 10.18
N GLY A 53 -16.17 -7.85 8.90
CA GLY A 53 -17.29 -7.56 8.00
C GLY A 53 -17.34 -6.10 7.52
N GLU A 54 -16.25 -5.37 7.68
CA GLU A 54 -16.10 -3.97 7.27
C GLU A 54 -15.67 -3.86 5.79
N ALA A 55 -15.95 -2.70 5.20
CA ALA A 55 -15.60 -2.45 3.80
C ALA A 55 -14.07 -2.34 3.58
N PHE A 56 -13.51 -3.28 2.82
CA PHE A 56 -12.08 -3.33 2.49
C PHE A 56 -11.72 -2.70 1.13
N ALA A 57 -12.73 -2.24 0.37
CA ALA A 57 -12.54 -1.66 -0.97
C ALA A 57 -11.58 -0.46 -0.97
N HIS A 58 -11.57 0.32 0.11
CA HIS A 58 -10.65 1.44 0.29
C HIS A 58 -9.17 1.01 0.29
N CYS A 59 -8.84 -0.16 0.86
CA CYS A 59 -7.48 -0.69 0.84
C CYS A 59 -7.03 -1.01 -0.59
N ILE A 60 -7.93 -1.62 -1.39
CA ILE A 60 -7.67 -1.92 -2.81
C ILE A 60 -7.48 -0.63 -3.61
N ALA A 61 -8.34 0.37 -3.39
CA ALA A 61 -8.22 1.67 -4.04
C ALA A 61 -6.87 2.33 -3.75
N VAL A 62 -6.39 2.27 -2.50
CA VAL A 62 -5.07 2.80 -2.13
C VAL A 62 -3.93 2.03 -2.81
N ILE A 63 -4.00 0.70 -2.89
CA ILE A 63 -3.01 -0.10 -3.64
C ILE A 63 -2.96 0.35 -5.10
N LEU A 64 -4.13 0.45 -5.76
CA LEU A 64 -4.19 0.91 -7.14
C LEU A 64 -3.58 2.31 -7.31
N LEU A 65 -3.93 3.25 -6.44
CA LEU A 65 -3.38 4.61 -6.47
C LEU A 65 -1.85 4.65 -6.28
N LEU A 66 -1.31 3.82 -5.39
CA LEU A 66 0.15 3.72 -5.18
C LEU A 66 0.86 3.23 -6.44
N TRP A 67 0.35 2.16 -7.06
CA TRP A 67 0.93 1.63 -8.29
C TRP A 67 0.75 2.55 -9.49
N THR A 68 -0.42 3.18 -9.65
CA THR A 68 -0.65 4.19 -10.69
C THR A 68 0.26 5.40 -10.50
N GLY A 69 0.39 5.90 -9.27
CA GLY A 69 1.31 6.98 -8.92
C GLY A 69 2.75 6.64 -9.24
N LEU A 70 3.19 5.41 -8.93
CA LEU A 70 4.52 4.92 -9.27
C LEU A 70 4.75 4.87 -10.79
N CYS A 71 3.80 4.31 -11.54
CA CYS A 71 3.87 4.27 -13.01
C CYS A 71 3.93 5.68 -13.62
N LEU A 72 3.22 6.66 -13.06
CA LEU A 72 3.29 8.06 -13.50
C LEU A 72 4.63 8.74 -13.15
N ARG A 73 5.25 8.34 -12.03
CA ARG A 73 6.51 8.93 -11.53
C ARG A 73 7.73 8.43 -12.29
N ASP A 74 7.71 7.18 -12.73
CA ASP A 74 8.79 6.55 -13.47
C ASP A 74 8.30 5.97 -14.80
N THR A 75 8.61 6.69 -15.88
CA THR A 75 8.26 6.28 -17.24
C THR A 75 8.89 4.95 -17.66
N ALA A 76 10.01 4.54 -17.05
CA ALA A 76 10.62 3.25 -17.33
C ALA A 76 9.80 2.09 -16.75
N ILE A 77 9.21 2.28 -15.56
CA ILE A 77 8.27 1.30 -14.96
C ILE A 77 6.98 1.25 -15.76
N TRP A 78 6.45 2.40 -16.20
CA TRP A 78 5.29 2.41 -17.08
C TRP A 78 5.55 1.65 -18.39
N GLN A 79 6.71 1.87 -19.01
CA GLN A 79 7.10 1.20 -20.26
C GLN A 79 7.30 -0.31 -20.11
N SER A 80 7.63 -0.82 -18.92
CA SER A 80 7.79 -2.26 -18.69
C SER A 80 6.46 -2.97 -18.46
N VAL A 81 5.47 -2.29 -17.87
CA VAL A 81 4.14 -2.85 -17.58
C VAL A 81 3.18 -2.71 -18.75
N ASN A 82 3.37 -1.72 -19.63
CA ASN A 82 2.47 -1.46 -20.76
C ASN A 82 2.45 -2.64 -21.76
N PRO A 83 1.33 -3.38 -21.88
CA PRO A 83 1.22 -4.52 -22.79
C PRO A 83 1.11 -4.11 -24.27
N PHE A 84 0.87 -2.83 -24.57
CA PHE A 84 0.75 -2.29 -25.92
C PHE A 84 2.08 -1.84 -26.52
N ARG A 85 3.21 -2.15 -25.87
CA ARG A 85 4.53 -1.89 -26.44
C ARG A 85 4.80 -2.88 -27.58
N THR A 86 4.35 -2.53 -28.79
CA THR A 86 4.78 -3.17 -30.03
C THR A 86 6.30 -3.09 -30.13
N ARG A 87 6.94 -4.25 -30.35
CA ARG A 87 8.38 -4.37 -30.61
C ARG A 87 8.82 -3.54 -31.81
#